data_AF-A0A5J4USX9-F1
#
_entry.id   AF-A0A5J4USX9-F1
#
_cell.length_a   1.000
_cell.length_b   1.000
_cell.length_c   1.000
_cell.angle_alpha   90.00
_cell.angle_beta   90.00
_cell.angle_gamma   90.00
#
_symmetry.space_group_name_H-M   'P 1'
#
loop_
_entity.id
_entity.type
_entity.pdbx_description
1 polymer ?
#
loop_
_entity_poly.entity_id
_entity_poly.type
_entity_poly.pdbx_seq_one_letter_code
_entity_poly.pdbx_strand_id
1 'polypeptide(L)'
;MEYANMMTLDIIAKQSDITLPTFTLKALMKQILEGMRAFHSSGLVHRDIKFDNILLHSPPGSGRVHAKISDFGFAKKVDLNNKQTYLAGKLANLKFIDRTPEIKENVLWDLLSKLLEFDPDKRISAAEALQHPYFASPGALSDISKEQQDLASSAAIAELEGDSSITEFDKDPTFIDLNNAQNNNQKLNRILIIEKKY
;
A
#
# COMPACT_ATOMS: atom_id res chain seq x y z
N MET A 1 -4.90 18.33 6.26
CA MET A 1 -4.61 17.24 5.30
C MET A 1 -4.85 17.80 3.92
N GLU A 2 -3.89 17.65 3.00
CA GLU A 2 -4.15 17.85 1.57
C GLU A 2 -5.32 16.95 1.15
N TYR A 3 -6.22 17.48 0.32
CA TYR A 3 -7.44 16.79 -0.07
C TYR A 3 -7.11 15.50 -0.85
N ALA A 4 -7.40 14.35 -0.26
CA ALA A 4 -7.35 13.06 -0.96
C ALA A 4 -8.52 12.99 -1.95
N ASN A 5 -8.21 12.99 -3.25
CA ASN A 5 -9.19 13.20 -4.31
C ASN A 5 -9.75 11.89 -4.90
N MET A 6 -9.40 10.73 -4.35
CA MET A 6 -9.84 9.41 -4.81
C MET A 6 -10.46 8.57 -3.69
N MET A 7 -10.95 9.21 -2.62
CA MET A 7 -11.61 8.57 -1.47
C MET A 7 -10.70 7.53 -0.78
N THR A 8 -11.24 6.44 -0.26
CA THR A 8 -10.52 5.43 0.52
C THR A 8 -10.36 4.11 -0.24
N LEU A 9 -9.44 3.27 0.20
CA LEU A 9 -9.22 1.93 -0.35
C LEU A 9 -10.45 1.02 -0.20
N ASP A 10 -11.39 1.36 0.68
CA ASP A 10 -12.65 0.64 0.90
C ASP A 10 -13.54 0.56 -0.35
N ILE A 11 -13.43 1.52 -1.28
CA ILE A 11 -14.13 1.45 -2.58
C ILE A 11 -13.72 0.19 -3.35
N ILE A 12 -12.43 -0.14 -3.33
CA ILE A 12 -11.89 -1.32 -4.00
C ILE A 12 -12.37 -2.58 -3.26
N ALA A 13 -12.33 -2.59 -1.93
CA ALA A 13 -12.74 -3.73 -1.11
C ALA A 13 -14.22 -4.10 -1.28
N LYS A 14 -15.10 -3.10 -1.48
CA LYS A 14 -16.54 -3.31 -1.71
C LYS A 14 -16.88 -3.87 -3.09
N GLN A 15 -15.94 -3.86 -4.02
CA GLN A 15 -16.15 -4.33 -5.40
C GLN A 15 -15.47 -5.71 -5.60
N SER A 16 -16.13 -6.77 -5.12
CA SER A 16 -15.62 -8.15 -5.16
C SER A 16 -15.34 -8.71 -6.57
N ASP A 17 -15.93 -8.10 -7.60
CA ASP A 17 -15.83 -8.55 -8.99
C ASP A 17 -14.57 -8.02 -9.70
N ILE A 18 -13.73 -7.28 -8.98
CA ILE A 18 -12.59 -6.57 -9.54
C ILE A 18 -11.31 -7.16 -8.98
N THR A 19 -10.58 -7.84 -9.86
CA THR A 19 -9.20 -8.24 -9.59
C THR A 19 -8.28 -7.07 -9.94
N LEU A 20 -7.52 -6.60 -8.95
CA LEU A 20 -6.47 -5.62 -9.20
C LEU A 20 -5.37 -6.26 -10.04
N PRO A 21 -4.81 -5.54 -11.04
CA PRO A 21 -3.59 -5.97 -11.68
C PRO A 21 -2.46 -6.15 -10.65
N THR A 22 -1.62 -7.18 -10.82
CA THR A 22 -0.57 -7.53 -9.86
C THR A 22 0.37 -6.36 -9.57
N PHE A 23 0.71 -5.54 -10.58
CA PHE A 23 1.56 -4.36 -10.38
C PHE A 23 0.90 -3.30 -9.49
N THR A 24 -0.41 -3.04 -9.65
CA THR A 24 -1.17 -2.09 -8.81
C THR A 24 -1.25 -2.60 -7.37
N LEU A 25 -1.57 -3.88 -7.18
CA LEU A 25 -1.58 -4.48 -5.84
C LEU A 25 -0.21 -4.35 -5.16
N LYS A 26 0.87 -4.68 -5.88
CA LYS A 26 2.24 -4.61 -5.36
C LYS A 26 2.64 -3.17 -5.00
N ALA A 27 2.35 -2.19 -5.86
CA ALA A 27 2.61 -0.77 -5.60
C ALA A 27 1.84 -0.26 -4.37
N LEU A 28 0.53 -0.55 -4.28
CA LEU A 28 -0.30 -0.17 -3.12
C LEU A 28 0.21 -0.80 -1.83
N MET A 29 0.53 -2.10 -1.83
CA MET A 29 1.10 -2.76 -0.66
C MET A 29 2.43 -2.13 -0.24
N LYS A 30 3.29 -1.80 -1.21
CA LYS A 30 4.59 -1.17 -0.94
C LYS A 30 4.42 0.22 -0.30
N GLN A 31 3.53 1.05 -0.84
CA GLN A 31 3.21 2.38 -0.29
C GLN A 31 2.65 2.30 1.14
N ILE A 32 1.73 1.36 1.41
CA ILE A 32 1.15 1.17 2.75
C ILE A 32 2.22 0.70 3.75
N LEU A 33 3.05 -0.27 3.37
CA LEU A 33 4.14 -0.77 4.22
C LEU A 33 5.18 0.32 4.50
N GLU A 34 5.50 1.15 3.51
CA GLU A 34 6.42 2.26 3.67
C GLU A 34 5.87 3.35 4.62
N GLY A 35 4.59 3.70 4.46
CA GLY A 35 3.91 4.57 5.42
C GLY A 35 3.92 4.00 6.84
N MET A 36 3.72 2.68 6.99
CA MET A 36 3.77 2.01 8.28
C MET A 36 5.18 1.97 8.87
N ARG A 37 6.20 1.76 8.04
CA ARG A 37 7.62 1.81 8.44
C ARG A 37 7.96 3.18 9.02
N ALA A 38 7.57 4.25 8.33
CA ALA A 38 7.77 5.63 8.78
C ALA A 38 6.96 5.94 10.06
N PHE A 39 5.73 5.43 10.16
CA PHE A 39 4.92 5.61 11.37
C PHE A 39 5.55 4.92 12.58
N HIS A 40 6.01 3.67 12.42
CA HIS A 40 6.69 2.92 13.47
C HIS A 40 8.05 3.50 13.86
N SER A 41 8.82 4.06 12.91
CA SER A 41 10.11 4.70 13.23
C SER A 41 9.95 5.95 14.10
N SER A 42 8.78 6.58 14.11
CA SER A 42 8.42 7.66 15.05
C SER A 42 8.12 7.16 16.48
N GLY A 43 8.14 5.85 16.72
CA GLY A 43 7.83 5.23 18.00
C GLY A 43 6.33 5.14 18.30
N LEU A 44 5.48 5.24 17.27
CA LEU A 44 4.03 5.14 17.36
C LEU A 44 3.53 3.82 16.76
N VAL A 45 2.40 3.33 17.25
CA VAL A 45 1.62 2.23 16.65
C VAL A 45 0.23 2.73 16.26
N HIS A 46 -0.22 2.44 15.03
CA HIS A 46 -1.46 3.00 14.49
C HIS A 46 -2.72 2.40 15.14
N ARG A 47 -2.73 1.06 15.30
CA ARG A 47 -3.78 0.23 15.92
C ARG A 47 -5.13 0.15 15.22
N ASP A 48 -5.43 1.02 14.25
CA ASP A 48 -6.68 0.95 13.47
C ASP A 48 -6.40 0.95 11.95
N ILE A 49 -5.55 0.04 11.49
CA ILE A 49 -5.28 -0.09 10.05
C ILE A 49 -6.39 -0.91 9.41
N LYS A 50 -7.16 -0.26 8.55
CA LYS A 50 -8.30 -0.79 7.79
C LYS A 50 -8.46 -0.01 6.49
N PHE A 51 -9.25 -0.53 5.56
CA PHE A 51 -9.42 0.08 4.24
C PHE A 51 -9.95 1.52 4.29
N ASP A 52 -10.81 1.85 5.27
CA ASP A 52 -11.32 3.21 5.49
C ASP A 52 -10.22 4.21 5.87
N ASN A 53 -9.14 3.75 6.50
CA ASN A 53 -8.04 4.56 7.00
C ASN A 53 -6.84 4.62 6.02
N ILE A 54 -7.04 4.16 4.78
CA ILE A 54 -6.10 4.31 3.68
C ILE A 54 -6.75 5.20 2.62
N LEU A 55 -6.33 6.46 2.57
CA LEU A 55 -6.77 7.44 1.59
C LEU A 55 -6.03 7.25 0.28
N LEU A 56 -6.71 7.47 -0.84
CA LEU A 56 -6.12 7.47 -2.18
C LEU A 56 -6.10 8.90 -2.74
N HIS A 57 -4.98 9.27 -3.34
CA HIS A 57 -4.78 10.59 -3.93
C HIS A 57 -4.01 10.47 -5.25
N SER A 58 -4.51 11.06 -6.33
CA SER A 58 -3.77 11.21 -7.59
C SER A 58 -3.44 12.68 -7.80
N PRO A 59 -2.15 13.07 -7.71
CA PRO A 59 -1.75 14.44 -8.03
C PRO A 59 -2.16 14.78 -9.46
N PRO A 60 -2.83 15.92 -9.73
CA PRO A 60 -3.30 16.26 -11.06
C PRO A 60 -2.18 16.23 -12.11
N GLY A 61 -2.44 15.64 -13.28
CA GLY A 61 -1.46 15.54 -14.36
C GLY A 61 -0.34 14.52 -14.14
N SER A 62 -0.24 13.91 -12.95
CA SER A 62 0.88 13.03 -12.61
C SER A 62 0.76 11.60 -13.15
N GLY A 63 -0.45 11.14 -13.47
CA GLY A 63 -0.73 9.75 -13.84
C GLY A 63 -0.52 8.73 -12.71
N ARG A 64 -0.25 9.17 -11.48
CA ARG A 64 0.12 8.34 -10.33
C ARG A 64 -0.97 8.32 -9.26
N VAL A 65 -1.03 7.27 -8.46
CA VAL A 65 -1.90 7.14 -7.28
C VAL A 65 -1.05 6.93 -6.04
N HIS A 66 -1.31 7.74 -5.01
CA HIS A 66 -0.66 7.74 -3.71
C HIS A 66 -1.64 7.26 -2.64
N ALA A 67 -1.29 6.18 -1.95
CA ALA A 67 -1.93 5.70 -0.74
C ALA A 67 -1.36 6.44 0.49
N LYS A 68 -2.24 7.01 1.31
CA LYS A 68 -1.86 7.75 2.52
C LYS A 68 -2.62 7.18 3.72
N ILE A 69 -1.88 6.82 4.77
CA ILE A 69 -2.48 6.38 6.04
C ILE A 69 -3.14 7.58 6.73
N SER A 70 -4.35 7.39 7.24
CA SER A 70 -5.14 8.40 7.94
C SER A 70 -5.71 7.87 9.25
N ASP A 71 -6.36 8.76 10.00
CA ASP A 71 -7.02 8.48 11.29
C ASP A 71 -6.10 7.91 12.38
N PHE A 72 -5.29 8.81 12.93
CA PHE A 72 -4.42 8.52 14.07
C PHE A 72 -5.13 8.62 15.43
N GLY A 73 -6.48 8.65 15.47
CA GLY A 73 -7.24 8.79 16.71
C GLY A 73 -6.98 7.67 17.73
N PHE A 74 -6.55 6.50 17.23
CA PHE A 74 -6.14 5.36 18.04
C PHE A 74 -4.62 5.20 18.15
N ALA A 75 -3.81 6.12 17.63
CA ALA A 75 -2.37 5.98 17.71
C ALA A 75 -1.87 5.99 19.17
N LYS A 76 -0.82 5.22 19.46
CA LYS A 76 -0.21 5.17 20.80
C LYS A 76 1.31 5.08 20.70
N LYS A 77 2.02 5.76 21.61
CA LYS A 77 3.47 5.60 21.76
C LYS A 77 3.78 4.21 22.30
N VAL A 78 4.81 3.57 21.75
CA VAL A 78 5.30 2.29 22.25
C VAL A 78 5.90 2.52 23.64
N ASP A 79 5.34 1.82 24.64
CA ASP A 79 5.92 1.79 25.98
C ASP A 79 6.90 0.61 26.07
N LEU A 80 8.19 0.91 25.95
CA LEU A 80 9.26 -0.08 26.01
C LEU A 80 9.37 -0.77 27.39
N ASN A 81 8.78 -0.18 28.43
CA ASN A 81 8.79 -0.74 29.79
C ASN A 81 7.66 -1.76 30.02
N ASN A 82 6.59 -1.71 29.22
CA ASN A 82 5.47 -2.64 29.27
C ASN A 82 5.48 -3.53 28.02
N LYS A 83 6.35 -4.55 28.02
CA LYS A 83 6.55 -5.50 26.91
C LYS A 83 5.30 -6.28 26.45
N GLN A 84 4.13 -6.12 27.07
CA GLN A 84 2.89 -6.76 26.63
C GLN A 84 1.66 -5.89 26.85
N THR A 85 0.92 -5.59 25.78
CA THR A 85 -0.56 -5.72 25.65
C THR A 85 -1.07 -4.98 24.40
N TYR A 86 -0.70 -5.43 23.20
CA TYR A 86 -1.34 -4.96 21.96
C TYR A 86 -2.19 -6.04 21.26
N LEU A 87 -2.26 -7.25 21.84
CA LEU A 87 -3.03 -8.39 21.31
C LEU A 87 -4.23 -8.81 22.17
N ALA A 88 -4.58 -8.06 23.23
CA ALA A 88 -5.68 -8.41 24.13
C ALA A 88 -7.09 -8.17 23.53
N GLY A 89 -7.25 -8.30 22.21
CA GLY A 89 -8.54 -8.15 21.54
C GLY A 89 -8.74 -9.25 20.51
N LYS A 90 -9.76 -10.10 20.72
CA LYS A 90 -10.42 -11.10 19.83
C LYS A 90 -9.59 -12.08 18.97
N LEU A 91 -8.34 -11.78 18.63
CA LEU A 91 -7.47 -12.55 17.73
C LEU A 91 -6.51 -13.50 18.47
N ALA A 92 -6.35 -13.36 19.79
CA ALA A 92 -5.48 -14.22 20.60
C ALA A 92 -5.86 -15.72 20.59
N ASN A 93 -7.06 -16.06 20.11
CA ASN A 93 -7.54 -17.45 20.00
C ASN A 93 -7.45 -18.02 18.57
N LEU A 94 -7.01 -17.24 17.58
CA LEU A 94 -6.80 -17.76 16.23
C LEU A 94 -5.39 -18.36 16.16
N LYS A 95 -5.30 -19.64 15.80
CA LYS A 95 -4.05 -20.40 15.81
C LYS A 95 -3.29 -20.33 14.48
N PHE A 96 -3.97 -20.01 13.38
CA PHE A 96 -3.42 -19.93 12.04
C PHE A 96 -4.43 -19.23 11.10
N ILE A 97 -3.92 -18.70 9.98
CA ILE A 97 -4.73 -18.20 8.87
C ILE A 97 -4.57 -19.21 7.73
N ASP A 98 -5.69 -19.71 7.22
CA ASP A 98 -5.68 -20.60 6.07
C ASP A 98 -5.58 -19.82 4.77
N ARG A 99 -4.81 -20.37 3.83
CA ARG A 99 -4.70 -19.84 2.48
C ARG A 99 -6.03 -19.99 1.77
N THR A 100 -6.56 -18.89 1.26
CA THR A 100 -7.78 -18.94 0.44
C THR A 100 -7.44 -19.41 -0.99
N PRO A 101 -8.34 -20.13 -1.69
CA PRO A 101 -8.09 -20.63 -3.04
C PRO A 101 -7.82 -19.55 -4.09
N GLU A 102 -8.27 -18.32 -3.84
CA GLU A 102 -8.08 -17.15 -4.71
C GLU A 102 -6.61 -16.69 -4.75
N ILE A 103 -5.86 -16.91 -3.66
CA ILE A 103 -4.44 -16.58 -3.58
C ILE A 103 -3.65 -17.68 -4.24
N LYS A 104 -3.34 -17.54 -5.54
CA LYS A 104 -2.59 -18.54 -6.32
C LYS A 104 -1.07 -18.38 -6.22
N GLU A 105 -0.58 -17.18 -5.96
CA GLU A 105 0.85 -16.90 -5.87
C GLU A 105 1.44 -17.34 -4.54
N ASN A 106 2.40 -18.26 -4.57
CA ASN A 106 3.09 -18.75 -3.36
C ASN A 106 3.86 -17.64 -2.65
N VAL A 107 4.51 -16.76 -3.41
CA VAL A 107 5.33 -15.66 -2.86
C VAL A 107 4.45 -14.60 -2.18
N LEU A 108 3.26 -14.32 -2.72
CA LEU A 108 2.27 -13.46 -2.08
C LEU A 108 1.76 -14.09 -0.77
N TRP A 109 1.40 -15.37 -0.80
CA TRP A 109 0.95 -16.08 0.39
C TRP A 109 2.02 -16.09 1.50
N ASP A 110 3.28 -16.32 1.15
CA ASP A 110 4.41 -16.30 2.09
C ASP A 110 4.60 -14.92 2.74
N LEU A 111 4.39 -13.83 2.00
CA LEU A 111 4.39 -12.49 2.58
C LEU A 111 3.21 -12.29 3.54
N LEU A 112 1.99 -12.64 3.11
CA LEU A 112 0.77 -12.43 3.88
C LEU A 112 0.77 -13.24 5.18
N SER A 113 1.24 -14.49 5.15
CA SER A 113 1.32 -15.33 6.35
C SER A 113 2.28 -14.76 7.40
N LYS A 114 3.41 -14.16 6.98
CA LYS A 114 4.36 -13.49 7.89
C LYS A 114 3.83 -12.16 8.44
N LEU A 115 3.12 -11.38 7.61
CA LEU A 115 2.48 -10.13 8.04
C LEU A 115 1.34 -10.37 9.04
N LEU A 116 0.60 -11.46 8.84
CA LEU A 116 -0.56 -11.83 9.66
C LEU A 116 -0.23 -12.88 10.72
N GLU A 117 1.07 -13.11 11.00
CA GLU A 117 1.53 -13.99 12.06
C GLU A 117 0.95 -13.54 13.41
N PHE A 118 0.35 -14.46 14.16
CA PHE A 118 -0.33 -14.14 15.42
C PHE A 118 0.66 -13.81 16.53
N ASP A 119 1.77 -14.55 16.56
CA ASP A 119 2.85 -14.35 17.52
C ASP A 119 3.58 -13.02 17.20
N PRO A 120 3.47 -11.99 18.04
CA PRO A 120 4.02 -10.68 17.73
C PRO A 120 5.55 -10.69 17.63
N ASP A 121 6.22 -11.64 18.30
CA ASP A 121 7.67 -11.77 18.28
C ASP A 121 8.17 -12.47 16.99
N LYS A 122 7.26 -13.15 16.26
CA LYS A 122 7.54 -13.78 14.96
C LYS A 122 7.00 -12.99 13.78
N ARG A 123 6.07 -12.07 14.01
CA ARG A 123 5.51 -11.20 12.98
C ARG A 123 6.58 -10.27 12.43
N ILE A 124 6.73 -10.27 11.11
CA ILE A 124 7.68 -9.37 10.46
C ILE A 124 7.23 -7.91 10.59
N SER A 125 8.21 -7.03 10.77
CA SER A 125 8.01 -5.59 10.71
C SER A 125 7.74 -5.12 9.27
N ALA A 126 7.20 -3.90 9.13
CA ALA A 126 7.02 -3.29 7.82
C ALA A 126 8.36 -3.13 7.06
N ALA A 127 9.45 -2.86 7.77
CA ALA A 127 10.79 -2.77 7.19
C ALA A 127 11.24 -4.12 6.61
N GLU A 128 11.04 -5.22 7.33
CA GLU A 128 11.35 -6.57 6.85
C GLU A 128 10.42 -7.00 5.70
N ALA A 129 9.14 -6.63 5.76
CA ALA A 129 8.18 -6.91 4.70
C ALA A 129 8.57 -6.25 3.37
N LEU A 130 9.11 -5.03 3.39
CA LEU A 130 9.59 -4.34 2.18
C LEU A 130 10.79 -5.03 1.52
N GLN A 131 11.56 -5.82 2.28
CA GLN A 131 12.68 -6.62 1.76
C GLN A 131 12.24 -8.01 1.26
N HIS A 132 10.95 -8.34 1.36
CA HIS A 132 10.45 -9.65 0.99
C HIS A 132 10.61 -9.92 -0.52
N PRO A 133 10.88 -11.17 -0.96
CA PRO A 133 10.99 -11.53 -2.38
C PRO A 133 9.80 -11.12 -3.25
N TYR A 134 8.61 -10.96 -2.64
CA TYR A 134 7.43 -10.42 -3.31
C TYR A 134 7.68 -9.05 -3.96
N PHE A 135 8.49 -8.20 -3.31
CA PHE A 135 8.87 -6.87 -3.80
C PHE A 135 10.28 -6.82 -4.41
N ALA A 136 11.22 -7.61 -3.85
CA ALA A 136 12.65 -7.46 -4.14
C ALA A 136 13.24 -8.54 -5.06
N SER A 137 12.47 -9.57 -5.45
CA SER A 137 13.00 -10.60 -6.35
C SER A 137 13.22 -10.07 -7.77
N PRO A 138 14.16 -10.67 -8.55
CA PRO A 138 14.33 -10.32 -9.96
C PRO A 138 13.03 -10.44 -10.77
N GLY A 139 12.19 -11.43 -10.46
CA GLY A 139 10.87 -11.59 -11.07
C GLY A 139 9.96 -10.41 -10.76
N ALA A 140 9.92 -9.96 -9.50
CA ALA A 140 9.14 -8.79 -9.11
C ALA A 140 9.61 -7.51 -9.81
N LEU A 141 10.91 -7.36 -10.04
CA LEU A 141 11.47 -6.22 -10.77
C LEU A 141 11.20 -6.31 -12.28
N SER A 142 11.12 -7.51 -12.85
CA SER A 142 10.74 -7.69 -14.26
C SER A 142 9.26 -7.45 -14.54
N ASP A 143 8.40 -7.51 -13.51
CA ASP A 143 6.96 -7.22 -13.63
C ASP A 143 6.65 -5.72 -13.75
N ILE A 144 7.65 -4.85 -13.52
CA ILE A 144 7.50 -3.39 -13.60
C ILE A 144 7.20 -3.00 -15.05
N SER A 145 6.05 -2.36 -15.26
CA SER A 145 5.61 -1.96 -16.60
C SER A 145 6.47 -0.82 -17.16
N LYS A 146 6.47 -0.67 -18.49
CA LYS A 146 7.15 0.42 -19.16
C LYS A 146 6.58 1.78 -18.73
N GLU A 147 5.28 1.85 -18.53
CA GLU A 147 4.57 3.05 -18.06
C GLU A 147 5.01 3.43 -16.64
N GLN A 148 5.21 2.46 -15.74
CA GLN A 148 5.76 2.74 -14.40
C GLN A 148 7.18 3.32 -14.51
N GLN A 149 8.03 2.76 -15.37
CA GLN A 149 9.39 3.29 -15.59
C GLN A 149 9.38 4.70 -16.19
N ASP A 150 8.48 4.97 -17.14
CA ASP A 150 8.39 6.26 -17.83
C ASP A 150 7.88 7.36 -16.90
N LEU A 151 6.90 7.06 -16.04
CA LEU A 151 6.43 7.99 -15.02
C LEU A 151 7.49 8.28 -13.96
N ALA A 152 8.25 7.27 -13.52
CA ALA A 152 9.37 7.47 -12.59
C ALA A 152 10.46 8.36 -13.19
N SER A 153 10.79 8.13 -14.47
CA SER A 153 11.76 8.94 -15.21
C SER A 153 11.27 10.38 -15.39
N SER A 154 9.99 10.57 -15.70
CA SER A 154 9.37 11.89 -15.84
C SER A 154 9.38 12.65 -14.51
N ALA A 155 9.11 11.97 -13.39
CA ALA A 155 9.20 12.57 -12.06
C ALA A 155 10.63 13.03 -11.73
N ALA A 156 11.64 12.21 -12.06
CA ALA A 156 13.04 12.59 -11.86
C ALA A 156 13.43 13.83 -12.70
N ILE A 157 12.92 13.95 -13.93
CA ILE A 157 13.11 15.13 -14.76
C ILE A 157 12.43 16.36 -14.14
N ALA A 158 11.17 16.23 -13.71
CA ALA A 158 10.43 17.33 -13.07
C ALA A 158 11.15 17.87 -11.81
N GLU A 159 11.72 16.98 -10.98
CA GLU A 159 12.55 17.38 -9.83
C GLU A 159 13.77 18.21 -10.27
N LEU A 160 14.48 17.78 -11.32
CA LEU A 160 15.63 18.51 -11.88
C LEU A 160 15.22 19.87 -12.48
N GLU A 161 14.00 19.99 -12.99
CA GLU A 161 13.40 21.24 -13.48
C GLU A 161 12.87 22.14 -12.34
N GLY A 162 12.95 21.69 -11.08
CA GLY A 162 12.65 22.48 -9.89
C GLY A 162 11.31 22.16 -9.22
N ASP A 163 10.63 21.09 -9.62
CA ASP A 163 9.41 20.63 -8.95
C ASP A 163 9.72 20.01 -7.58
N SER A 164 9.65 20.83 -6.53
CA SER A 164 9.86 20.41 -5.14
C SER A 164 8.77 19.49 -4.57
N SER A 165 7.68 19.22 -5.31
CA SER A 165 6.63 18.29 -4.87
C SER A 165 6.98 16.82 -5.12
N ILE A 166 7.97 16.56 -5.98
CA ILE A 166 8.48 15.22 -6.27
C ILE A 166 9.28 14.68 -5.09
N THR A 167 9.03 13.43 -4.72
CA THR A 167 9.72 12.71 -3.65
C THR A 167 10.63 11.60 -4.20
N GLU A 168 11.38 10.93 -3.33
CA GLU A 168 12.13 9.73 -3.71
C GLU A 168 11.23 8.58 -4.18
N PHE A 169 10.02 8.46 -3.64
CA PHE A 169 9.05 7.42 -4.00
C PHE A 169 8.45 7.64 -5.40
N ASP A 170 8.33 8.90 -5.80
CA ASP A 170 7.85 9.30 -7.13
C ASP A 170 8.79 8.88 -8.26
N LYS A 171 10.07 8.68 -7.93
CA LYS A 171 11.17 8.32 -8.85
C LYS A 171 11.49 6.82 -8.83
N ASP A 172 10.89 6.05 -7.93
CA ASP A 172 11.03 4.60 -7.89
C ASP A 172 9.81 3.94 -8.56
N PRO A 173 9.97 3.28 -9.72
CA PRO A 173 8.86 2.70 -10.46
C PRO A 173 8.12 1.59 -9.69
N THR A 174 8.75 0.98 -8.68
CA THR A 174 8.09 -0.03 -7.84
C THR A 174 7.07 0.56 -6.87
N PHE A 175 7.09 1.87 -6.62
CA PHE A 175 6.10 2.58 -5.83
C PHE A 175 4.97 3.16 -6.68
N ILE A 176 5.10 3.14 -8.01
CA ILE A 176 4.12 3.78 -8.90
C ILE A 176 2.90 2.87 -9.07
N ASP A 177 1.77 3.31 -8.51
CA ASP A 177 0.45 2.83 -8.91
C ASP A 177 -0.09 3.73 -10.03
N LEU A 178 -0.48 3.10 -11.14
CA LEU A 178 -0.93 3.79 -12.34
C LEU A 178 -2.37 4.28 -12.16
N ASN A 179 -2.59 5.58 -12.32
CA ASN A 179 -3.95 6.09 -12.48
C ASN A 179 -4.46 5.68 -13.87
N ASN A 180 -5.23 4.60 -13.92
CA ASN A 180 -5.74 4.01 -15.16
C ASN A 180 -6.66 4.93 -15.97
N ALA A 181 -7.03 6.13 -15.49
CA ALA A 181 -7.79 7.11 -16.27
C ALA A 181 -7.18 7.45 -17.66
N GLN A 182 -5.91 7.13 -17.91
CA GLN A 182 -5.21 7.29 -19.20
C GLN A 182 -5.16 6.00 -20.05
N ASN A 183 -5.46 4.81 -19.51
CA ASN A 183 -5.34 3.52 -20.20
C ASN A 183 -6.71 3.01 -20.66
N ASN A 184 -6.86 2.63 -21.92
CA ASN A 184 -8.12 2.18 -22.56
C ASN A 184 -8.78 0.90 -21.98
N ASN A 185 -8.36 0.40 -20.82
CA ASN A 185 -8.99 -0.73 -20.13
C ASN A 185 -10.24 -0.26 -19.35
N GLN A 186 -11.39 -0.33 -20.03
CA GLN A 186 -12.71 0.17 -19.60
C GLN A 186 -13.21 -0.25 -18.19
N LYS A 187 -12.65 -1.28 -17.56
CA LYS A 187 -13.17 -1.83 -16.28
C LYS A 187 -12.62 -1.13 -15.04
N LEU A 188 -11.32 -0.81 -14.96
CA LEU A 188 -10.75 -0.02 -13.85
C LEU A 188 -11.04 1.48 -13.98
N ASN A 189 -11.14 1.99 -15.21
CA ASN A 189 -11.46 3.40 -15.47
C ASN A 189 -12.81 3.81 -14.92
N ARG A 190 -13.75 2.86 -14.84
CA ARG A 190 -15.06 3.10 -14.24
C ARG A 190 -14.97 3.34 -12.73
N ILE A 191 -14.02 2.75 -12.01
CA ILE A 191 -13.97 2.84 -10.54
C ILE A 191 -13.55 4.24 -10.08
N LEU A 192 -12.54 4.82 -10.74
CA LEU A 192 -11.99 6.12 -10.35
C LEU A 192 -12.73 7.32 -10.94
N ILE A 193 -13.51 7.10 -12.01
CA ILE A 193 -14.24 8.17 -12.72
C ILE A 193 -15.72 8.23 -12.31
N ILE A 194 -16.34 7.13 -11.85
CA ILE A 194 -17.80 7.10 -11.63
C ILE A 194 -18.26 7.96 -10.43
N GLU A 195 -17.44 8.24 -9.42
CA GLU A 195 -17.90 9.02 -8.26
C GLU A 195 -17.61 10.53 -8.33
N LYS A 196 -17.12 11.05 -9.45
CA LYS A 196 -17.07 12.51 -9.72
C LYS A 196 -18.43 13.13 -10.08
N LYS A 197 -19.54 12.41 -9.93
CA LYS A 197 -20.87 12.84 -10.41
C LYS A 197 -21.93 13.13 -9.34
N TYR A 198 -21.57 13.22 -8.06
CA TYR A 198 -22.45 13.77 -7.02
C TYR A 198 -21.69 14.72 -6.10
#